data_AF-A0A1M4NFS1-F1
#
_entry.id   AF-A0A1M4NFS1-F1
#
_cell.length_a   1.000
_cell.length_b   1.000
_cell.length_c   1.000
_cell.angle_alpha   90.00
_cell.angle_beta   90.00
_cell.angle_gamma   90.00
#
_symmetry.space_group_name_H-M   'P 1'
#
loop_
_entity.id
_entity.type
_entity.pdbx_description
1 polymer ?
#
loop_
_entity_poly.entity_id
_entity_poly.type
_entity_poly.pdbx_seq_one_letter_code
_entity_poly.pdbx_strand_id
1 'polypeptide(L)'
;MSVGYQIGEAAQKVKNTKAIQNLADRYDRLNNLLTQHNYLNLLVAQANTPSAITGAINNLSTSATNLTNGTTTSLAYQAVSLALNTAVGMRQVIAFGINCGLDPNEKENAGVQSFGNTPNYYNGGTTTNTCNSANTVGVNDILSTEKYQELNQAYQIIQTALNQNQGVGFLP
;
A
#
# COMPACT_ATOMS: atom_id res chain seq x y z
N MET A 1 20.57 45.75 50.22
CA MET A 1 20.00 45.86 48.85
C MET A 1 18.50 45.65 48.94
N SER A 2 17.69 46.55 48.37
CA SER A 2 16.23 46.49 48.45
C SER A 2 15.68 45.44 47.49
N VAL A 3 14.74 44.62 47.98
CA VAL A 3 14.03 43.60 47.20
C VAL A 3 13.34 44.23 45.97
N GLY A 4 12.87 45.48 46.07
CA GLY A 4 12.25 46.19 44.95
C GLY A 4 13.20 46.53 43.80
N TYR A 5 14.49 46.78 44.08
CA TYR A 5 15.50 47.02 43.05
C TYR A 5 15.84 45.72 42.29
N GLN A 6 15.96 44.60 43.01
CA GLN A 6 16.19 43.27 42.41
C GLN A 6 15.01 42.83 41.52
N ILE A 7 13.78 43.13 41.95
CA ILE A 7 12.56 42.85 41.16
C ILE A 7 12.51 43.73 39.90
N GLY A 8 12.84 45.03 39.99
CA GLY A 8 12.86 45.94 38.86
C GLY A 8 13.88 45.56 37.79
N GLU A 9 15.09 45.16 38.20
CA GLU A 9 16.14 44.71 37.28
C GLU A 9 15.78 43.36 36.62
N ALA A 10 15.20 42.43 37.37
CA ALA A 10 14.72 41.15 36.86
C ALA A 10 13.56 41.32 35.86
N ALA A 11 12.59 42.17 36.16
CA ALA A 11 11.48 42.47 35.26
C ALA A 11 11.94 43.12 33.94
N GLN A 12 12.97 43.99 34.00
CA GLN A 12 13.56 44.60 32.81
C GLN A 12 14.35 43.58 31.98
N LYS A 13 15.12 42.69 32.62
CA LYS A 13 15.82 41.59 31.93
C LYS A 13 14.83 40.70 31.18
N VAL A 14 13.71 40.31 31.80
CA VAL A 14 12.66 39.51 31.13
C VAL A 14 12.03 40.25 29.95
N LYS A 15 11.75 41.55 30.07
CA LYS A 15 11.23 42.36 28.94
C LYS A 15 12.24 42.43 27.78
N ASN A 16 13.52 42.64 28.09
CA ASN A 16 14.57 42.67 27.08
C ASN A 16 14.73 41.30 26.39
N THR A 17 14.66 40.19 27.13
CA THR A 17 14.69 38.83 26.56
C THR A 17 13.49 38.58 25.65
N LYS A 18 12.27 38.97 26.05
CA LYS A 18 11.08 38.86 25.19
C LYS A 18 11.19 39.68 23.90
N ALA A 19 11.77 40.89 23.97
CA ALA A 19 12.01 41.73 22.80
C ALA A 19 13.05 41.10 21.86
N ILE A 20 14.14 40.54 22.40
CA ILE A 20 15.17 39.83 21.62
C ILE A 20 14.57 38.57 20.98
N GLN A 21 13.74 37.82 21.70
CA GLN A 21 13.07 36.63 21.15
C GLN A 21 12.11 36.99 20.03
N ASN A 22 11.31 38.07 20.19
CA ASN A 22 10.45 38.56 19.11
C ASN A 22 11.25 39.01 17.88
N LEU A 23 12.44 39.57 18.08
CA LEU A 23 13.34 39.94 16.99
C LEU A 23 13.90 38.70 16.28
N ALA A 24 14.34 37.69 17.03
CA ALA A 24 14.80 36.41 16.49
C ALA A 24 13.71 35.73 15.64
N ASP A 25 12.48 35.64 16.18
CA ASP A 25 11.33 35.07 15.46
C ASP A 25 11.03 35.83 14.15
N ARG A 26 11.19 37.15 14.16
CA ARG A 26 11.04 37.98 12.95
C ARG A 26 12.15 37.73 11.93
N TYR A 27 13.39 37.55 12.39
CA TYR A 27 14.52 37.21 11.51
C TYR A 27 14.35 35.82 10.90
N ASP A 28 13.91 34.82 11.67
CA ASP A 28 13.64 33.47 11.15
C ASP A 28 12.53 33.50 10.10
N ARG A 29 11.46 34.26 10.36
CA ARG A 29 10.37 34.45 9.40
C ARG A 29 10.84 35.16 8.14
N LEU A 30 11.66 36.20 8.28
CA LEU A 30 12.25 36.91 7.14
C LEU A 30 13.17 36.00 6.33
N ASN A 31 14.01 35.21 6.99
CA ASN A 31 14.89 34.24 6.33
C ASN A 31 14.08 33.20 5.54
N ASN A 32 13.02 32.66 6.14
CA ASN A 32 12.12 31.73 5.45
C ASN A 32 11.46 32.36 4.22
N LEU A 33 10.97 33.61 4.33
CA LEU A 33 10.40 34.35 3.21
C LEU A 33 11.42 34.59 2.09
N LEU A 34 12.66 34.93 2.44
CA LEU A 34 13.73 35.12 1.46
C LEU A 34 14.09 33.81 0.75
N THR A 35 14.14 32.69 1.47
CA THR A 35 14.33 31.35 0.87
C THR A 35 13.19 31.02 -0.10
N GLN A 36 11.94 31.23 0.29
CA GLN A 36 10.78 30.98 -0.58
C GLN A 36 10.78 31.88 -1.81
N HIS A 37 11.12 33.16 -1.66
CA HIS A 37 11.23 34.11 -2.76
C HIS A 37 12.32 33.71 -3.76
N ASN A 38 13.49 33.31 -3.27
CA ASN A 38 14.58 32.84 -4.14
C ASN A 38 14.20 31.56 -4.89
N TYR A 39 13.52 30.62 -4.23
CA TYR A 39 13.01 29.42 -4.87
C TYR A 39 11.96 29.75 -5.95
N LEU A 40 11.02 30.65 -5.65
CA LEU A 40 10.01 31.09 -6.61
C LEU A 40 10.64 31.78 -7.83
N ASN A 41 11.64 32.65 -7.63
CA ASN A 41 12.35 33.30 -8.73
C ASN A 41 13.06 32.30 -9.64
N LEU A 42 13.67 31.25 -9.05
CA LEU A 42 14.25 30.15 -9.83
C LEU A 42 13.17 29.43 -10.66
N LEU A 43 12.03 29.11 -10.05
CA LEU A 43 10.92 28.44 -10.75
C LEU A 43 10.36 29.30 -11.89
N VAL A 44 10.21 30.61 -11.69
CA VAL A 44 9.78 31.54 -12.74
C VAL A 44 10.79 31.58 -13.89
N ALA A 45 12.09 31.58 -13.59
CA ALA A 45 13.12 31.52 -14.63
C ALA A 45 13.06 30.21 -15.42
N GLN A 46 12.90 29.06 -14.73
CA GLN A 46 12.75 27.75 -15.37
C GLN A 46 11.47 27.66 -16.20
N ALA A 47 10.35 28.16 -15.69
CA ALA A 47 9.05 28.16 -16.37
C ALA A 47 9.02 29.06 -17.62
N ASN A 48 9.93 30.03 -17.73
CA ASN A 48 10.10 30.85 -18.92
C ASN A 48 11.22 30.35 -19.86
N THR A 49 11.85 29.22 -19.53
CA THR A 49 12.94 28.64 -20.33
C THR A 49 12.43 27.40 -21.08
N PRO A 50 12.19 27.46 -22.40
CA PRO A 50 11.56 26.36 -23.15
C PRO A 50 12.28 25.01 -23.04
N SER A 51 13.62 24.99 -23.01
CA SER A 51 14.40 23.76 -22.86
C SER A 51 14.23 23.11 -21.49
N ALA A 52 14.07 23.90 -20.43
CA ALA A 52 13.80 23.40 -19.08
C ALA A 52 12.40 22.78 -19.00
N ILE A 53 11.41 23.42 -19.63
CA ILE A 53 10.03 22.88 -19.73
C ILE A 53 10.03 21.56 -20.50
N THR A 54 10.62 21.51 -21.68
CA THR A 54 10.71 20.29 -22.49
C THR A 54 11.46 19.18 -21.77
N GLY A 55 12.55 19.50 -21.06
CA GLY A 55 13.28 18.54 -20.24
C GLY A 55 12.41 17.95 -19.12
N ALA A 56 11.64 18.79 -18.42
CA ALA A 56 10.71 18.33 -17.38
C ALA A 56 9.60 17.43 -17.96
N ILE A 57 9.03 17.79 -19.12
CA ILE A 57 8.03 16.98 -19.84
C ILE A 57 8.60 15.62 -20.22
N ASN A 58 9.82 15.59 -20.79
CA ASN A 58 10.47 14.33 -21.16
C ASN A 58 10.71 13.43 -19.95
N ASN A 59 11.20 13.99 -18.84
CA ASN A 59 11.40 13.24 -17.60
C ASN A 59 10.08 12.68 -17.04
N LEU A 60 8.99 13.47 -17.07
CA LEU A 60 7.66 13.02 -16.66
C LEU A 60 7.14 11.90 -17.59
N SER A 61 7.29 12.06 -18.89
CA SER A 61 6.89 11.07 -19.91
C SER A 61 7.63 9.75 -19.74
N THR A 62 8.95 9.79 -19.55
CA THR A 62 9.77 8.61 -19.26
C THR A 62 9.37 7.96 -17.95
N SER A 63 9.12 8.75 -16.90
CA SER A 63 8.69 8.22 -15.60
C SER A 63 7.32 7.54 -15.69
N ALA A 64 6.37 8.15 -16.39
CA ALA A 64 5.06 7.55 -16.64
C ALA A 64 5.18 6.25 -17.45
N THR A 65 6.00 6.26 -18.51
CA THR A 65 6.26 5.08 -19.33
C THR A 65 6.89 3.94 -18.52
N ASN A 66 7.88 4.24 -17.69
CA ASN A 66 8.51 3.25 -16.81
C ASN A 66 7.52 2.69 -15.80
N LEU A 67 6.58 3.51 -15.31
CA LEU A 67 5.55 3.09 -14.37
C LEU A 67 4.48 2.20 -15.03
N THR A 68 4.12 2.43 -16.30
CA THR A 68 3.01 1.71 -16.94
C THR A 68 3.43 0.56 -17.84
N ASN A 69 4.60 0.65 -18.49
CA ASN A 69 4.96 -0.25 -19.58
C ASN A 69 6.07 -1.25 -19.23
N GLY A 70 6.82 -1.02 -18.14
CA GLY A 70 7.84 -1.97 -17.67
C GLY A 70 7.24 -3.05 -16.77
N THR A 71 7.63 -4.31 -16.92
CA THR A 71 7.34 -5.36 -15.91
C THR A 71 8.44 -5.43 -14.85
N THR A 72 9.70 -5.28 -15.26
CA THR A 72 10.87 -5.31 -14.37
C THR A 72 11.24 -3.93 -13.82
N THR A 73 11.02 -2.85 -14.57
CA THR A 73 11.36 -1.48 -14.14
C THR A 73 10.21 -0.71 -13.52
N SER A 74 8.97 -1.19 -13.65
CA SER A 74 7.81 -0.56 -13.01
C SER A 74 7.68 -1.01 -11.56
N LEU A 75 7.84 -0.05 -10.65
CA LEU A 75 7.50 -0.25 -9.25
C LEU A 75 6.01 -0.57 -9.06
N ALA A 76 5.12 -0.03 -9.90
CA ALA A 76 3.69 -0.31 -9.81
C ALA A 76 3.37 -1.76 -10.19
N TYR A 77 3.97 -2.28 -11.27
CA TYR A 77 3.80 -3.67 -11.66
C TYR A 77 4.33 -4.61 -10.57
N GLN A 78 5.53 -4.33 -10.04
CA GLN A 78 6.13 -5.13 -8.97
C GLN A 78 5.25 -5.13 -7.71
N ALA A 79 4.69 -3.99 -7.30
CA ALA A 79 3.82 -3.90 -6.14
C ALA A 79 2.54 -4.72 -6.31
N VAL A 80 1.89 -4.66 -7.49
CA VAL A 80 0.69 -5.45 -7.78
C VAL A 80 1.03 -6.95 -7.83
N SER A 81 2.11 -7.31 -8.51
CA SER A 81 2.56 -8.71 -8.59
C SER A 81 2.87 -9.27 -7.20
N LEU A 82 3.55 -8.51 -6.35
CA LEU A 82 3.83 -8.91 -4.97
C LEU A 82 2.55 -9.12 -4.16
N ALA A 83 1.58 -8.21 -4.26
CA ALA A 83 0.31 -8.33 -3.56
C ALA A 83 -0.47 -9.59 -4.01
N LEU A 84 -0.52 -9.85 -5.33
CA LEU A 84 -1.18 -11.04 -5.88
C LEU A 84 -0.47 -12.34 -5.48
N ASN A 85 0.86 -12.40 -5.57
CA ASN A 85 1.64 -13.55 -5.12
C ASN A 85 1.47 -13.79 -3.61
N THR A 86 1.41 -12.72 -2.81
CA THR A 86 1.18 -12.82 -1.36
C THR A 86 -0.22 -13.35 -1.06
N ALA A 87 -1.26 -12.90 -1.76
CA ALA A 87 -2.62 -13.40 -1.59
C ALA A 87 -2.72 -14.90 -1.94
N VAL A 88 -2.09 -15.31 -3.05
CA VAL A 88 -1.99 -16.71 -3.46
C VAL A 88 -1.24 -17.54 -2.42
N GLY A 89 -0.07 -17.08 -1.97
CA GLY A 89 0.73 -17.75 -0.95
C GLY A 89 -0.01 -17.87 0.38
N MET A 90 -0.69 -16.81 0.81
CA MET A 90 -1.52 -16.83 2.02
C MET A 90 -2.63 -17.87 1.91
N ARG A 91 -3.35 -17.91 0.77
CA ARG A 91 -4.38 -18.93 0.51
C ARG A 91 -3.80 -20.34 0.57
N GLN A 92 -2.60 -20.57 0.05
CA GLN A 92 -1.93 -21.88 0.14
C GLN A 92 -1.60 -22.28 1.58
N VAL A 93 -1.09 -21.34 2.40
CA VAL A 93 -0.75 -21.60 3.80
C VAL A 93 -1.98 -21.91 4.64
N ILE A 94 -3.07 -21.15 4.48
CA ILE A 94 -4.27 -21.32 5.32
C ILE A 94 -5.24 -22.40 4.81
N ALA A 95 -5.00 -22.96 3.62
CA ALA A 95 -5.95 -23.88 2.96
C ALA A 95 -6.31 -25.09 3.83
N PHE A 96 -5.35 -25.66 4.56
CA PHE A 96 -5.60 -26.83 5.43
C PHE A 96 -6.55 -26.51 6.61
N GLY A 97 -6.60 -25.25 7.03
CA GLY A 97 -7.41 -24.80 8.18
C GLY A 97 -8.83 -24.38 7.80
N ILE A 98 -9.16 -24.33 6.50
CA ILE A 98 -10.46 -23.89 6.01
C ILE A 98 -11.27 -25.11 5.58
N ASN A 99 -12.23 -25.48 6.41
CA ASN A 99 -13.25 -26.47 6.10
C ASN A 99 -14.48 -25.81 5.48
N CYS A 100 -15.28 -26.61 4.77
CA CYS A 100 -16.52 -26.15 4.15
C CYS A 100 -17.59 -27.24 4.19
N GLY A 101 -18.84 -26.82 4.17
CA GLY A 101 -20.00 -27.69 4.32
C GLY A 101 -21.29 -26.99 3.94
N LEU A 102 -22.39 -27.74 4.10
CA LEU A 102 -23.73 -27.29 3.74
C LEU A 102 -24.20 -26.20 4.71
N ASP A 103 -24.67 -25.07 4.18
CA ASP A 103 -25.42 -24.12 4.99
C ASP A 103 -26.86 -24.64 5.15
N PRO A 104 -27.32 -24.92 6.38
CA PRO A 104 -28.70 -25.39 6.62
C PRO A 104 -29.77 -24.37 6.21
N ASN A 105 -29.41 -23.11 5.96
CA ASN A 105 -30.31 -22.06 5.48
C ASN A 105 -30.31 -21.92 3.94
N GLU A 106 -29.40 -22.58 3.23
CA GLU A 106 -29.35 -22.61 1.77
C GLU A 106 -30.15 -23.83 1.22
N LYS A 107 -30.90 -23.61 0.14
CA LYS A 107 -31.87 -24.58 -0.42
C LYS A 107 -31.24 -25.94 -0.73
N GLU A 108 -32.09 -26.98 -0.66
CA GLU A 108 -31.92 -28.44 -0.84
C GLU A 108 -31.03 -28.98 -2.00
N ASN A 109 -30.38 -28.13 -2.80
CA ASN A 109 -29.54 -28.52 -3.94
C ASN A 109 -28.02 -28.30 -3.74
N ALA A 110 -27.57 -27.82 -2.58
CA ALA A 110 -26.16 -27.51 -2.34
C ALA A 110 -25.29 -28.72 -1.93
N GLY A 111 -25.79 -29.96 -2.11
CA GLY A 111 -25.20 -31.23 -1.69
C GLY A 111 -23.68 -31.32 -1.89
N VAL A 112 -23.00 -32.17 -1.13
CA VAL A 112 -21.53 -32.34 -1.12
C VAL A 112 -20.85 -32.01 -2.46
N GLN A 113 -20.15 -30.88 -2.52
CA GLN A 113 -19.46 -30.43 -3.74
C GLN A 113 -17.95 -30.61 -3.63
N SER A 114 -17.32 -30.93 -4.76
CA SER A 114 -15.86 -31.09 -4.83
C SER A 114 -15.26 -30.05 -5.77
N PHE A 115 -14.21 -29.39 -5.31
CA PHE A 115 -13.49 -28.34 -6.01
C PHE A 115 -12.08 -28.81 -6.34
N GLY A 116 -11.78 -28.94 -7.63
CA GLY A 116 -10.44 -29.23 -8.11
C GLY A 116 -9.52 -28.02 -8.05
N ASN A 117 -8.23 -28.27 -8.28
CA ASN A 117 -7.15 -27.27 -8.31
C ASN A 117 -7.00 -26.44 -7.02
N THR A 118 -7.54 -26.91 -5.90
CA THR A 118 -7.42 -26.25 -4.60
C THR A 118 -5.99 -26.36 -4.05
N PRO A 119 -5.52 -25.43 -3.22
CA PRO A 119 -4.17 -25.50 -2.67
C PRO A 119 -3.93 -26.76 -1.83
N ASN A 120 -2.81 -27.45 -2.05
CA ASN A 120 -2.37 -28.56 -1.22
C ASN A 120 -1.22 -28.12 -0.30
N TYR A 121 -1.52 -28.02 1.00
CA TYR A 121 -0.54 -27.64 2.03
C TYR A 121 0.67 -28.58 2.09
N TYR A 122 0.46 -29.90 1.92
CA TYR A 122 1.49 -30.90 2.19
C TYR A 122 2.59 -30.99 1.12
N ASN A 123 2.21 -30.81 -0.16
CA ASN A 123 3.11 -31.06 -1.28
C ASN A 123 3.36 -29.84 -2.18
N GLY A 124 2.84 -28.66 -1.82
CA GLY A 124 2.98 -27.43 -2.62
C GLY A 124 2.30 -27.46 -3.99
N GLY A 125 1.49 -28.49 -4.26
CA GLY A 125 0.73 -28.68 -5.50
C GLY A 125 -0.75 -28.32 -5.34
N THR A 126 -1.59 -28.87 -6.21
CA THR A 126 -3.03 -28.78 -6.08
C THR A 126 -3.65 -30.10 -5.63
N THR A 127 -4.87 -30.02 -5.10
CA THR A 127 -5.69 -31.15 -4.70
C THR A 127 -7.16 -30.89 -5.03
N THR A 128 -8.01 -31.89 -4.83
CA THR A 128 -9.46 -31.73 -4.80
C THR A 128 -9.91 -31.63 -3.36
N ASN A 129 -10.62 -30.56 -3.01
CA ASN A 129 -11.26 -30.44 -1.70
C ASN A 129 -12.77 -30.70 -1.84
N THR A 130 -13.33 -31.48 -0.92
CA THR A 130 -14.75 -31.82 -0.90
C THR A 130 -15.41 -31.15 0.29
N CYS A 131 -16.38 -30.28 0.05
CA CYS A 131 -17.17 -29.61 1.07
C CYS A 131 -18.28 -30.56 1.57
N ASN A 132 -17.97 -31.32 2.63
CA ASN A 132 -18.88 -32.29 3.24
C ASN A 132 -18.91 -32.21 4.78
N SER A 133 -18.37 -31.15 5.38
CA SER A 133 -18.37 -31.01 6.82
C SER A 133 -19.80 -30.85 7.37
N ALA A 134 -20.04 -31.49 8.52
CA ALA A 134 -21.31 -31.41 9.25
C ALA A 134 -21.31 -30.30 10.32
N ASN A 135 -20.25 -29.49 10.40
CA ASN A 135 -20.16 -28.37 11.35
C ASN A 135 -21.06 -27.20 10.92
N THR A 136 -21.27 -26.26 11.84
CA THR A 136 -22.15 -25.11 11.58
C THR A 136 -21.43 -24.12 10.66
N VAL A 137 -22.12 -23.60 9.66
CA VAL A 137 -21.59 -22.53 8.82
C VAL A 137 -21.64 -21.21 9.61
N GLY A 138 -20.52 -20.48 9.68
CA GLY A 138 -20.50 -19.18 10.35
C GLY A 138 -19.12 -18.65 10.71
N VAL A 139 -19.10 -17.46 11.31
CA VAL A 139 -17.88 -16.83 11.83
C VAL A 139 -17.28 -17.70 12.94
N ASN A 140 -15.97 -17.95 12.89
CA ASN A 140 -15.23 -18.88 13.75
C ASN A 140 -15.55 -20.37 13.53
N ASP A 141 -16.32 -20.70 12.51
CA ASP A 141 -16.69 -22.07 12.16
C ASP A 141 -16.39 -22.30 10.66
N ILE A 142 -17.06 -23.25 10.01
CA ILE A 142 -16.76 -23.59 8.61
C ILE A 142 -17.38 -22.59 7.60
N LEU A 143 -16.84 -22.58 6.38
CA LEU A 143 -17.43 -21.84 5.26
C LEU A 143 -18.63 -22.57 4.66
N SER A 144 -19.61 -21.84 4.13
CA SER A 144 -20.58 -22.44 3.22
C SER A 144 -19.89 -22.92 1.94
N THR A 145 -20.46 -23.93 1.30
CA THR A 145 -20.02 -24.39 -0.03
C THR A 145 -19.96 -23.24 -1.04
N GLU A 146 -20.93 -22.31 -1.05
CA GLU A 146 -20.94 -21.14 -1.93
C GLU A 146 -19.72 -20.23 -1.68
N LYS A 147 -19.44 -19.89 -0.41
CA LYS A 147 -18.28 -19.05 -0.08
C LYS A 147 -16.95 -19.74 -0.36
N TYR A 148 -16.89 -21.06 -0.21
CA TYR A 148 -15.71 -21.80 -0.63
C TYR A 148 -15.54 -21.77 -2.16
N GLN A 149 -16.62 -21.87 -2.92
CA GLN A 149 -16.60 -21.75 -4.38
C GLN A 149 -16.09 -20.38 -4.83
N GLU A 150 -16.63 -19.28 -4.28
CA GLU A 150 -16.17 -17.91 -4.57
C GLU A 150 -14.67 -17.76 -4.32
N LEU A 151 -14.21 -18.25 -3.15
CA LEU A 151 -12.81 -18.18 -2.75
C LEU A 151 -11.90 -19.02 -3.66
N ASN A 152 -12.35 -20.21 -4.06
CA ASN A 152 -11.59 -21.05 -4.98
C ASN A 152 -11.53 -20.43 -6.38
N GLN A 153 -12.63 -19.87 -6.89
CA GLN A 153 -12.66 -19.19 -8.20
C GLN A 153 -11.69 -18.00 -8.23
N ALA A 154 -11.70 -17.15 -7.19
CA ALA A 154 -10.76 -16.04 -7.06
C ALA A 154 -9.30 -16.53 -7.07
N TYR A 155 -9.00 -17.58 -6.31
CA TYR A 155 -7.67 -18.21 -6.30
C TYR A 155 -7.25 -18.70 -7.69
N GLN A 156 -8.12 -19.40 -8.42
CA GLN A 156 -7.80 -19.89 -9.77
C GLN A 156 -7.55 -18.76 -10.77
N ILE A 157 -8.34 -17.69 -10.72
CA ILE A 157 -8.19 -16.54 -11.61
C ILE A 157 -6.82 -15.88 -11.38
N ILE A 158 -6.47 -15.61 -10.11
CA ILE A 158 -5.20 -14.97 -9.77
C ILE A 158 -4.03 -15.90 -10.11
N GLN A 159 -4.11 -17.18 -9.76
CA GLN A 159 -3.06 -18.16 -10.05
C GLN A 159 -2.82 -18.28 -11.56
N THR A 160 -3.89 -18.34 -12.36
CA THR A 160 -3.81 -18.42 -13.82
C THR A 160 -3.19 -17.16 -14.39
N ALA A 161 -3.63 -15.99 -13.93
CA ALA A 161 -3.05 -14.71 -14.35
C ALA A 161 -1.55 -14.64 -14.03
N LEU A 162 -1.13 -15.05 -12.83
CA LEU A 162 0.29 -15.06 -12.45
C LEU A 162 1.10 -16.05 -13.29
N ASN A 163 0.60 -17.26 -13.51
CA ASN A 163 1.30 -18.29 -14.30
C ASN A 163 1.45 -17.90 -15.78
N GLN A 164 0.41 -17.28 -16.37
CA GLN A 164 0.48 -16.75 -17.73
C GLN A 164 1.53 -15.63 -17.85
N ASN A 165 1.67 -14.80 -16.82
CA ASN A 165 2.69 -13.74 -16.77
C ASN A 165 4.11 -14.29 -16.51
N GLN A 166 4.28 -15.45 -15.87
CA GLN A 166 5.59 -16.09 -15.71
C GLN A 166 6.11 -16.76 -16.99
N GLY A 167 5.22 -17.10 -17.94
CA GLY A 167 5.59 -17.63 -19.26
C GLY A 167 6.15 -16.59 -20.24
N VAL A 168 6.05 -15.29 -19.91
CA VAL A 168 6.60 -14.17 -20.68
C VAL A 168 7.69 -13.47 -19.87
N GLY A 169 8.86 -14.10 -19.80
CA GLY A 169 10.11 -13.41 -19.49
C GLY A 169 10.48 -13.26 -18.01
N PHE A 170 10.69 -14.38 -17.32
CA PHE A 170 11.76 -14.47 -16.32
C PHE A 170 12.79 -15.47 -16.82
N LEU A 171 13.70 -15.02 -17.68
CA LEU A 171 14.99 -15.67 -17.87
C LEU A 171 16.09 -14.62 -17.62
N PRO A 172 17.16 -14.99 -16.91
CA PRO A 172 18.21 -14.09 -16.41
C PRO A 172 18.99 -13.38 -17.51
#